data_AF-A0A2V2VRK7-F1
#
_entry.id   AF-A0A2V2VRK7-F1
#
_cell.length_a   1.000
_cell.length_b   1.000
_cell.length_c   1.000
_cell.angle_alpha   90.00
_cell.angle_beta   90.00
_cell.angle_gamma   90.00
#
_symmetry.space_group_name_H-M   'P 1'
#
loop_
_entity.id
_entity.type
_entity.pdbx_description
1 polymer ?
#
loop_
_entity_poly.entity_id
_entity_poly.type
_entity_poly.pdbx_seq_one_letter_code
_entity_poly.pdbx_strand_id
1 'polypeptide(L)'
;MRWWTPVVEGVVFVVGLSAGGAGGIARHVASHGVVRVFVLFSEFALLYAELVAAFRAGAGVDWVVFATSLPHWNDEDPESETAKEFAAAVPREEYRTPLSLMGFAAMCLVHTALSRMYHVSAELLACLFYNDVAFAVEDMLYGPFADGRSCSATEGGAGCGRNYGAAHISVWPLARALDPAVPVLFPAAAPLIKDTIPLRVE
;
A
#
# COMPACT_ATOMS: atom_id res chain seq x y z
N MET A 1 26.47 -1.84 -5.13
CA MET A 1 25.13 -2.19 -4.63
C MET A 1 25.23 -3.44 -3.76
N ARG A 2 25.00 -3.31 -2.45
CA ARG A 2 25.05 -4.42 -1.49
C ARG A 2 23.64 -4.99 -1.36
N TRP A 3 23.40 -6.15 -1.94
CA TRP A 3 22.19 -6.96 -1.72
C TRP A 3 22.41 -7.82 -0.49
N TRP A 4 22.28 -7.23 0.70
CA TRP A 4 22.15 -8.00 1.94
C TRP A 4 20.88 -7.53 2.62
N THR A 5 19.76 -8.18 2.30
CA THR A 5 18.65 -8.21 3.25
C THR A 5 19.19 -8.86 4.53
N PRO A 6 19.07 -8.20 5.69
CA PRO A 6 19.42 -8.84 6.96
C PRO A 6 18.73 -10.19 7.07
N VAL A 7 19.40 -11.19 7.67
CA VAL A 7 18.77 -12.48 7.96
C VAL A 7 17.56 -12.22 8.85
N VAL A 8 16.38 -12.59 8.37
CA VAL A 8 15.12 -12.49 9.11
C VAL A 8 14.83 -13.85 9.71
N GLU A 9 14.84 -13.93 11.04
CA GLU A 9 14.54 -15.16 11.78
C GLU A 9 13.03 -15.30 12.07
N GLY A 10 12.25 -14.23 11.88
CA GLY A 10 10.80 -14.26 12.04
C GLY A 10 10.10 -13.02 11.51
N VAL A 11 8.79 -13.16 11.27
CA VAL A 11 7.90 -12.06 10.89
C VAL A 11 6.76 -11.99 11.90
N VAL A 12 6.53 -10.80 12.45
CA VAL A 12 5.37 -10.50 13.30
C VAL A 12 4.41 -9.65 12.47
N PHE A 13 3.18 -10.12 12.31
CA PHE A 13 2.12 -9.38 11.63
C PHE A 13 1.22 -8.72 12.68
N VAL A 14 1.15 -7.39 12.66
CA VAL A 14 0.37 -6.60 13.62
C VAL A 14 -0.96 -6.23 12.98
N VAL A 15 -2.04 -6.55 13.70
CA VAL A 15 -3.43 -6.21 13.35
C VAL A 15 -4.11 -5.65 14.58
N GLY A 16 -4.92 -4.61 14.40
CA GLY A 16 -5.58 -3.90 15.49
C GLY A 16 -4.64 -2.98 16.25
N LEU A 17 -3.64 -2.38 15.57
CA LEU A 17 -2.79 -1.39 16.21
C LEU A 17 -3.64 -0.18 16.64
N SER A 18 -3.59 0.12 17.93
CA SER A 18 -4.30 1.24 18.54
C SER A 18 -3.32 2.30 19.05
N ALA A 19 -3.84 3.48 19.39
CA ALA A 19 -3.07 4.57 19.95
C ALA A 19 -2.23 4.11 21.17
N GLY A 20 -0.96 4.53 21.20
CA GLY A 20 0.04 4.08 22.18
C GLY A 20 0.75 2.78 21.81
N GLY A 21 0.29 2.05 20.79
CA GLY A 21 0.88 0.79 20.35
C GLY A 21 2.26 0.92 19.69
N ALA A 22 2.56 2.08 19.08
CA ALA A 22 3.82 2.34 18.38
C ALA A 22 5.06 2.14 19.28
N GLY A 23 4.98 2.56 20.54
CA GLY A 23 6.07 2.36 21.51
C GLY A 23 6.28 0.89 21.90
N GLY A 24 5.25 0.04 21.79
CA GLY A 24 5.38 -1.40 21.93
C GLY A 24 6.18 -2.02 20.78
N ILE A 25 5.88 -1.61 19.55
CA ILE A 25 6.61 -2.05 18.36
C ILE A 25 8.07 -1.62 18.42
N ALA A 26 8.35 -0.36 18.75
CA ALA A 26 9.73 0.15 18.87
C ALA A 26 10.56 -0.64 19.89
N ARG A 27 9.98 -0.95 21.07
CA ARG A 27 10.65 -1.80 22.07
C ARG A 27 10.86 -3.21 21.56
N HIS A 28 9.86 -3.81 20.91
CA HIS A 28 9.96 -5.16 20.39
C HIS A 28 11.10 -5.28 19.38
N VAL A 29 11.15 -4.39 18.39
CA VAL A 29 12.21 -4.35 17.36
C VAL A 29 13.58 -4.10 17.99
N ALA A 30 13.70 -3.17 18.94
CA ALA A 30 14.96 -2.88 19.62
C ALA A 30 15.51 -4.11 20.39
N SER A 31 14.61 -4.93 20.96
CA SER A 31 14.97 -6.16 21.66
C SER A 31 15.22 -7.37 20.75
N HIS A 32 14.75 -7.33 19.49
CA HIS A 32 14.80 -8.46 18.55
C HIS A 32 15.28 -8.00 17.16
N GLY A 33 16.57 -7.70 17.03
CA GLY A 33 17.21 -7.18 15.80
C GLY A 33 17.28 -8.15 14.61
N VAL A 34 16.46 -9.20 14.60
CA VAL A 34 16.33 -10.21 13.53
C VAL A 34 14.87 -10.48 13.16
N VAL A 35 13.91 -9.79 13.79
CA VAL A 35 12.47 -9.95 13.56
C VAL A 35 11.93 -8.75 12.78
N ARG A 36 11.22 -9.04 11.69
CA ARG A 36 10.53 -8.00 10.91
C ARG A 36 9.09 -7.85 11.40
N VAL A 37 8.67 -6.62 11.67
CA VAL A 37 7.31 -6.29 12.08
C VAL A 37 6.56 -5.72 10.88
N PHE A 38 5.50 -6.39 10.46
CA PHE A 38 4.63 -5.95 9.38
C PHE A 38 3.39 -5.26 9.98
N VAL A 39 3.12 -4.03 9.56
CA VAL A 39 1.96 -3.23 9.99
C VAL A 39 1.03 -3.01 8.80
N LEU A 40 -0.28 -3.08 9.05
CA LEU A 40 -1.28 -2.76 8.03
C LEU A 40 -1.16 -1.30 7.61
N PHE A 41 -1.24 -1.03 6.30
CA PHE A 41 -1.07 0.34 5.78
C PHE A 41 -2.08 1.33 6.37
N SER A 42 -3.33 0.92 6.56
CA SER A 42 -4.37 1.76 7.17
C SER A 42 -4.01 2.18 8.60
N GLU A 43 -3.46 1.26 9.39
CA GLU A 43 -3.01 1.51 10.76
C GLU A 43 -1.74 2.36 10.78
N PHE A 44 -0.79 2.07 9.89
CA PHE A 44 0.40 2.89 9.68
C PHE A 44 0.03 4.33 9.30
N ALA A 45 -0.91 4.50 8.36
CA ALA A 45 -1.34 5.82 7.89
C ALA A 45 -2.02 6.60 9.02
N LEU A 46 -2.93 5.95 9.76
CA LEU A 46 -3.64 6.56 10.89
C LEU A 46 -2.70 6.95 12.03
N LEU A 47 -1.72 6.10 12.34
CA LEU A 47 -0.80 6.27 13.48
C LEU A 47 0.59 6.77 13.05
N TYR A 48 0.71 7.38 11.86
CA TYR A 48 1.99 7.78 11.28
C TYR A 48 2.79 8.67 12.23
N ALA A 49 2.15 9.68 12.84
CA ALA A 49 2.81 10.59 13.77
C ALA A 49 3.34 9.87 15.03
N GLU A 50 2.61 8.88 15.56
CA GLU A 50 3.05 8.10 16.71
C GLU A 50 4.23 7.18 16.36
N LEU A 51 4.18 6.56 15.17
CA LEU A 51 5.28 5.73 14.67
C LEU A 51 6.54 6.58 14.42
N VAL A 52 6.42 7.73 13.76
CA VAL A 52 7.52 8.69 13.58
C VAL A 52 8.11 9.10 14.94
N ALA A 53 7.26 9.40 15.93
CA ALA A 53 7.71 9.77 17.26
C ALA A 53 8.42 8.62 17.99
N ALA A 54 7.87 7.40 17.93
CA ALA A 54 8.44 6.22 18.56
C ALA A 54 9.80 5.81 17.96
N PHE A 55 10.00 6.09 16.68
CA PHE A 55 11.21 5.75 15.93
C PHE A 55 12.12 6.95 15.65
N ARG A 56 11.95 8.08 16.34
CA ARG A 56 12.71 9.32 16.11
C ARG A 56 14.24 9.14 16.19
N ALA A 57 14.72 8.20 17.00
CA ALA A 57 16.15 7.90 17.12
C ALA A 57 16.70 7.07 15.95
N GLY A 58 15.87 6.67 14.99
CA GLY A 58 16.25 5.86 13.82
C GLY A 58 16.52 4.38 14.14
N ALA A 59 16.62 3.97 15.39
CA ALA A 59 16.82 2.57 15.75
C ALA A 59 15.60 1.73 15.36
N GLY A 60 15.78 0.73 14.50
CA GLY A 60 14.74 -0.24 14.18
C GLY A 60 13.85 0.10 12.97
N VAL A 61 14.04 1.24 12.31
CA VAL A 61 13.17 1.70 11.20
C VAL A 61 13.21 0.78 9.98
N ASP A 62 14.28 0.01 9.79
CA ASP A 62 14.39 -0.96 8.68
C ASP A 62 13.60 -2.24 8.93
N TRP A 63 13.23 -2.50 10.19
CA TRP A 63 12.57 -3.74 10.62
C TRP A 63 11.05 -3.60 10.71
N VAL A 64 10.52 -2.38 10.76
CA VAL A 64 9.10 -2.13 10.62
C VAL A 64 8.80 -1.93 9.14
N VAL A 65 7.86 -2.70 8.60
CA VAL A 65 7.51 -2.66 7.18
C VAL A 65 6.00 -2.60 7.00
N PHE A 66 5.57 -2.11 5.84
CA PHE A 66 4.17 -2.10 5.42
C PHE A 66 4.11 -2.24 3.90
N ALA A 67 2.98 -2.74 3.38
CA ALA A 67 2.72 -2.77 1.94
C ALA A 67 1.86 -1.58 1.53
N THR A 68 2.19 -0.92 0.44
CA THR A 68 1.39 0.17 -0.13
C THR A 68 1.44 0.16 -1.65
N SER A 69 0.35 0.58 -2.29
CA SER A 69 0.30 0.93 -3.71
C SER A 69 0.41 2.44 -3.95
N LEU A 70 0.41 3.25 -2.89
CA LEU A 70 0.55 4.69 -3.01
C LEU A 70 1.99 5.08 -3.33
N PRO A 71 2.20 6.16 -4.11
CA PRO A 71 3.52 6.77 -4.25
C PRO A 71 3.97 7.40 -2.93
N HIS A 72 5.22 7.87 -2.87
CA HIS A 72 5.72 8.50 -1.66
C HIS A 72 5.16 9.92 -1.53
N TRP A 73 4.61 10.25 -0.35
CA TRP A 73 3.91 11.52 -0.10
C TRP A 73 4.84 12.72 0.06
N ASN A 74 6.13 12.49 0.29
CA ASN A 74 7.17 13.52 0.44
C ASN A 74 8.34 13.31 -0.52
N ASP A 75 8.09 12.73 -1.70
CA ASP A 75 9.13 12.70 -2.74
C ASP A 75 9.35 14.13 -3.28
N GLU A 76 10.60 14.56 -3.41
CA GLU A 76 10.92 15.89 -3.94
C GLU A 76 10.83 15.94 -5.46
N ASP A 77 11.09 14.81 -6.13
CA ASP A 77 11.02 14.67 -7.59
C ASP A 77 10.19 13.41 -7.96
N PRO A 78 8.88 13.42 -7.66
CA PRO A 78 8.05 12.26 -7.90
C PRO A 78 7.90 11.97 -9.40
N GLU A 79 8.11 10.73 -9.80
CA GLU A 79 7.72 10.27 -11.14
C GLU A 79 6.19 10.13 -11.27
N SER A 80 5.51 9.82 -10.16
CA SER A 80 4.07 9.62 -10.07
C SER A 80 3.28 10.92 -10.26
N GLU A 81 2.35 10.93 -11.22
CA GLU A 81 1.43 12.06 -11.43
C GLU A 81 0.54 12.29 -10.20
N THR A 82 0.05 11.23 -9.55
CA THR A 82 -0.70 11.34 -8.29
C THR A 82 0.09 12.08 -7.21
N ALA A 83 1.39 11.80 -7.06
CA ALA A 83 2.24 12.49 -6.09
C ALA A 83 2.52 13.94 -6.48
N LYS A 84 2.69 14.25 -7.77
CA LYS A 84 2.84 15.63 -8.27
C LYS A 84 1.60 16.47 -7.96
N GLU A 85 0.42 15.96 -8.30
CA GLU A 85 -0.84 16.66 -8.03
C GLU A 85 -1.08 16.84 -6.53
N PHE A 86 -0.77 15.81 -5.73
CA PHE A 86 -0.88 15.88 -4.28
C PHE A 86 0.05 16.96 -3.69
N ALA A 87 1.31 16.99 -4.12
CA ALA A 87 2.29 17.97 -3.66
C ALA A 87 1.89 19.41 -4.01
N ALA A 88 1.22 19.60 -5.16
CA ALA A 88 0.66 20.87 -5.58
C ALA A 88 -0.59 21.27 -4.76
N ALA A 89 -1.48 20.32 -4.46
CA ALA A 89 -2.69 20.55 -3.67
C ALA A 89 -2.41 20.77 -2.18
N VAL A 90 -1.35 20.14 -1.66
CA VAL A 90 -0.90 20.22 -0.26
C VAL A 90 0.54 20.76 -0.25
N PRO A 91 0.75 22.08 -0.39
CA PRO A 91 2.08 22.66 -0.56
C PRO A 91 2.95 22.61 0.70
N ARG A 92 2.33 22.47 1.88
CA ARG A 92 3.04 22.40 3.16
C ARG A 92 3.37 20.96 3.50
N GLU A 93 4.66 20.65 3.56
CA GLU A 93 5.18 19.30 3.84
C GLU A 93 4.67 18.73 5.18
N GLU A 94 4.46 19.57 6.19
CA GLU A 94 3.90 19.15 7.49
C GLU A 94 2.50 18.51 7.39
N TYR A 95 1.76 18.78 6.31
CA TYR A 95 0.44 18.20 6.04
C TYR A 95 0.51 17.03 5.05
N ARG A 96 1.68 16.72 4.51
CA ARG A 96 1.88 15.60 3.60
C ARG A 96 2.18 14.34 4.41
N THR A 97 1.14 13.54 4.58
CA THR A 97 1.15 12.28 5.33
C THR A 97 0.62 11.14 4.46
N PRO A 98 0.91 9.87 4.80
CA PRO A 98 0.30 8.74 4.13
C PRO A 98 -1.24 8.81 4.15
N LEU A 99 -1.83 9.30 5.25
CA LEU A 99 -3.28 9.41 5.40
C LEU A 99 -3.86 10.53 4.52
N SER A 100 -3.22 11.69 4.45
CA SER A 100 -3.68 12.77 3.59
C SER A 100 -3.53 12.43 2.10
N LEU A 101 -2.47 11.72 1.70
CA LEU A 101 -2.31 11.24 0.32
C LEU A 101 -3.39 10.21 -0.02
N MET A 102 -3.68 9.28 0.89
CA MET A 102 -4.79 8.33 0.73
C MET A 102 -6.13 9.05 0.57
N GLY A 103 -6.40 10.06 1.40
CA GLY A 103 -7.61 10.88 1.30
C GLY A 103 -7.68 11.67 -0.02
N PHE A 104 -6.57 12.25 -0.46
CA PHE A 104 -6.47 12.95 -1.74
C PHE A 104 -6.77 12.01 -2.92
N ALA A 105 -6.09 10.86 -2.99
CA ALA A 105 -6.30 9.86 -4.05
C ALA A 105 -7.75 9.34 -4.07
N ALA A 106 -8.35 9.10 -2.90
CA ALA A 106 -9.75 8.71 -2.79
C ALA A 106 -10.70 9.81 -3.32
N MET A 107 -10.41 11.08 -3.04
CA MET A 107 -11.20 12.20 -3.56
C MET A 107 -11.05 12.36 -5.08
N CYS A 108 -9.84 12.18 -5.63
CA CYS A 108 -9.63 12.18 -7.08
C CYS A 108 -10.42 11.04 -7.77
N LEU A 109 -10.47 9.86 -7.14
CA LEU A 109 -11.29 8.74 -7.61
C LEU A 109 -12.77 9.07 -7.61
N VAL A 110 -13.31 9.58 -6.49
CA VAL A 110 -14.72 9.97 -6.39
C VAL A 110 -15.05 11.08 -7.40
N HIS A 111 -14.18 12.10 -7.54
CA HIS A 111 -14.38 13.18 -8.49
C HIS A 111 -14.44 12.66 -9.94
N THR A 112 -13.52 11.76 -10.30
CA THR A 112 -13.46 11.13 -11.64
C THR A 112 -14.67 10.23 -11.89
N ALA A 113 -15.13 9.50 -10.89
CA ALA A 113 -16.34 8.69 -10.96
C ALA A 113 -17.56 9.58 -11.24
N LEU A 114 -17.75 10.62 -10.45
CA LEU A 114 -18.90 11.53 -10.55
C LEU A 114 -18.93 12.29 -11.89
N SER A 115 -17.78 12.70 -12.43
CA SER A 115 -17.72 13.42 -13.71
C SER A 115 -18.15 12.57 -14.91
N ARG A 116 -18.13 11.24 -14.77
CA ARG A 116 -18.59 10.28 -15.79
C ARG A 116 -20.08 9.94 -15.66
N MET A 117 -20.75 10.42 -14.62
CA MET A 117 -22.15 10.09 -14.34
C MET A 117 -23.07 11.21 -14.86
N TYR A 118 -23.97 10.87 -15.79
CA TYR A 118 -25.03 11.80 -16.22
C TYR A 118 -26.07 12.06 -15.12
N HIS A 119 -26.31 11.04 -14.29
CA HIS A 119 -27.15 11.12 -13.09
C HIS A 119 -26.38 10.55 -11.90
N VAL A 120 -26.27 11.33 -10.82
CA VAL A 120 -25.56 10.90 -9.61
C VAL A 120 -26.57 10.27 -8.64
N SER A 121 -26.35 9.00 -8.30
CA SER A 121 -27.07 8.31 -7.22
C SER A 121 -26.13 7.35 -6.48
N ALA A 122 -26.48 6.99 -5.24
CA ALA A 122 -25.71 6.04 -4.45
C ALA A 122 -25.64 4.66 -5.12
N GLU A 123 -26.74 4.23 -5.75
CA GLU A 123 -26.82 2.96 -6.47
C GLU A 123 -25.92 2.96 -7.69
N LEU A 124 -25.93 4.02 -8.50
CA LEU A 124 -25.08 4.12 -9.67
C LEU A 124 -23.60 4.18 -9.29
N LEU A 125 -23.25 4.86 -8.19
CA LEU A 125 -21.89 4.92 -7.68
C LEU A 125 -21.42 3.55 -7.15
N ALA A 126 -22.29 2.83 -6.43
CA ALA A 126 -22.00 1.48 -5.98
C ALA A 126 -21.84 0.51 -7.15
N CYS A 127 -22.71 0.56 -8.15
CA CYS A 127 -22.58 -0.23 -9.38
C CYS A 127 -21.25 0.05 -10.09
N LEU A 128 -20.88 1.33 -10.19
CA LEU A 128 -19.61 1.74 -10.79
C LEU A 128 -18.40 1.15 -10.05
N PHE A 129 -18.38 1.11 -8.73
CA PHE A 129 -17.20 0.58 -8.00
C PHE A 129 -17.18 -0.95 -7.87
N TYR A 130 -18.34 -1.59 -7.78
CA TYR A 130 -18.43 -3.02 -7.47
C TYR A 130 -18.70 -3.92 -8.67
N ASN A 131 -19.37 -3.43 -9.71
CA ASN A 131 -19.83 -4.26 -10.82
C ASN A 131 -19.16 -3.95 -12.16
N ASP A 132 -18.57 -2.77 -12.33
CA ASP A 132 -18.10 -2.29 -13.64
C ASP A 132 -16.75 -1.58 -13.57
N VAL A 133 -15.93 -1.79 -14.61
CA VAL A 133 -14.78 -0.97 -15.00
C VAL A 133 -13.57 -0.89 -14.05
N ALA A 134 -12.39 -1.07 -14.64
CA ALA A 134 -11.14 -0.61 -14.05
C ALA A 134 -11.01 0.91 -14.26
N PHE A 135 -10.89 1.67 -13.18
CA PHE A 135 -10.71 3.11 -13.20
C PHE A 135 -9.22 3.43 -13.09
N ALA A 136 -8.67 4.02 -14.14
CA ALA A 136 -7.42 4.75 -14.03
C ALA A 136 -7.73 6.19 -13.61
N VAL A 137 -7.04 6.67 -12.58
CA VAL A 137 -6.99 8.07 -12.17
C VAL A 137 -5.52 8.40 -12.08
N GLU A 138 -5.04 9.25 -12.99
CA GLU A 138 -3.62 9.43 -13.25
C GLU A 138 -2.90 8.09 -13.44
N ASP A 139 -1.86 7.82 -12.64
CA ASP A 139 -1.05 6.61 -12.63
C ASP A 139 -1.58 5.51 -11.68
N MET A 140 -2.72 5.74 -11.03
CA MET A 140 -3.35 4.80 -10.09
C MET A 140 -4.49 4.01 -10.75
N LEU A 141 -4.54 2.70 -10.49
CA LEU A 141 -5.58 1.80 -10.99
C LEU A 141 -6.48 1.32 -9.85
N TYR A 142 -7.79 1.37 -10.08
CA TYR A 142 -8.83 0.92 -9.17
C TYR A 142 -9.79 -0.01 -9.89
N GLY A 143 -10.42 -0.93 -9.17
CA GLY A 143 -11.51 -1.73 -9.71
C GLY A 143 -11.71 -3.03 -8.94
N PRO A 144 -12.71 -3.83 -9.35
CA PRO A 144 -13.06 -5.06 -8.66
C PRO A 144 -11.97 -6.12 -8.77
N PHE A 145 -11.94 -7.03 -7.81
CA PHE A 145 -11.11 -8.23 -7.89
C PHE A 145 -11.84 -9.32 -8.69
N ALA A 146 -11.18 -9.90 -9.68
CA ALA A 146 -11.64 -11.05 -10.43
C ALA A 146 -10.74 -12.26 -10.11
N ASP A 147 -11.31 -13.31 -9.52
CA ASP A 147 -10.58 -14.49 -9.02
C ASP A 147 -10.20 -15.49 -10.13
N GLY A 148 -10.44 -15.14 -11.39
CA GLY A 148 -10.03 -15.94 -12.54
C GLY A 148 -10.91 -17.15 -12.83
N ARG A 149 -11.92 -17.47 -12.00
CA ARG A 149 -12.85 -18.60 -12.24
C ARG A 149 -13.75 -18.37 -13.45
N SER A 150 -13.89 -17.12 -13.89
CA SER A 150 -14.82 -16.71 -14.95
C SER A 150 -14.20 -16.60 -16.35
N CYS A 151 -12.92 -16.92 -16.55
CA CYS A 151 -12.36 -16.99 -17.91
C CYS A 151 -11.90 -18.40 -18.27
N SER A 152 -12.08 -18.73 -19.55
CA SER A 152 -11.45 -19.89 -20.18
C SER A 152 -9.93 -19.77 -20.03
N ALA A 153 -9.32 -20.75 -19.35
CA ALA A 153 -7.87 -20.83 -19.20
C ALA A 153 -7.21 -20.71 -20.59
N THR A 154 -6.37 -19.69 -20.78
CA THR A 154 -5.50 -19.63 -21.95
C THR A 154 -4.45 -20.75 -21.85
N GLU A 155 -4.03 -21.30 -23.01
CA GLU A 155 -3.17 -22.50 -23.16
C GLU A 155 -1.81 -22.47 -22.40
N GLY A 156 -1.47 -21.38 -21.72
CA GLY A 156 -0.29 -21.24 -20.85
C GLY A 156 -0.51 -21.51 -19.35
N GLY A 157 -1.71 -21.90 -18.91
CA GLY A 157 -1.97 -22.23 -17.50
C GLY A 157 -1.93 -21.05 -16.52
N ALA A 158 -1.73 -19.82 -16.99
CA ALA A 158 -1.93 -18.62 -16.21
C ALA A 158 -3.44 -18.34 -16.10
N GLY A 159 -3.98 -18.39 -14.88
CA GLY A 159 -5.36 -17.97 -14.63
C GLY A 159 -5.56 -16.51 -15.03
N CYS A 160 -6.77 -16.15 -15.48
CA CYS A 160 -7.09 -14.79 -15.91
C CYS A 160 -7.40 -13.81 -14.75
N GLY A 161 -7.04 -14.17 -13.52
CA GLY A 161 -7.37 -13.36 -12.35
C GLY A 161 -6.84 -11.94 -12.51
N ARG A 162 -7.71 -10.94 -12.31
CA ARG A 162 -7.34 -9.52 -12.41
C ARG A 162 -7.53 -8.86 -11.05
N ASN A 163 -6.48 -8.23 -10.56
CA ASN A 163 -6.53 -7.45 -9.33
C ASN A 163 -6.44 -5.96 -9.67
N TYR A 164 -7.57 -5.36 -10.03
CA TYR A 164 -7.62 -3.97 -10.48
C TYR A 164 -7.36 -2.95 -9.38
N GLY A 165 -7.51 -3.32 -8.10
CA GLY A 165 -7.23 -2.45 -6.94
C GLY A 165 -5.92 -2.75 -6.21
N ALA A 166 -5.20 -3.81 -6.57
CA ALA A 166 -3.95 -4.20 -5.92
C ALA A 166 -2.83 -4.41 -6.96
N ALA A 167 -2.71 -3.47 -7.90
CA ALA A 167 -1.52 -3.34 -8.74
C ALA A 167 -0.47 -2.47 -8.02
N HIS A 168 0.78 -2.56 -8.47
CA HIS A 168 1.89 -1.74 -7.98
C HIS A 168 2.12 -1.77 -6.45
N ILE A 169 1.77 -2.89 -5.80
CA ILE A 169 2.01 -3.04 -4.36
C ILE A 169 3.50 -3.23 -4.14
N SER A 170 4.10 -2.31 -3.40
CA SER A 170 5.48 -2.39 -2.94
C SER A 170 5.51 -2.54 -1.43
N VAL A 171 6.59 -3.09 -0.90
CA VAL A 171 6.79 -3.22 0.56
C VAL A 171 7.89 -2.28 0.96
N TRP A 172 7.59 -1.40 1.92
CA TRP A 172 8.48 -0.34 2.34
C TRP A 172 8.93 -0.59 3.78
N PRO A 173 10.22 -0.36 4.10
CA PRO A 173 10.60 -0.14 5.49
C PRO A 173 10.06 1.21 5.98
N LEU A 174 9.87 1.36 7.29
CA LEU A 174 9.54 2.64 7.90
C LEU A 174 10.62 3.69 7.57
N ALA A 175 11.87 3.28 7.39
CA ALA A 175 12.93 4.14 6.87
C ALA A 175 12.54 4.87 5.58
N ARG A 176 11.90 4.18 4.62
CA ARG A 176 11.44 4.77 3.34
C ARG A 176 10.32 5.77 3.52
N ALA A 177 9.47 5.56 4.52
CA ALA A 177 8.40 6.49 4.85
C ALA A 177 8.89 7.79 5.52
N LEU A 178 10.12 7.78 6.03
CA LEU A 178 10.77 8.94 6.66
C LEU A 178 11.71 9.66 5.68
N ASP A 179 12.33 8.91 4.77
CA ASP A 179 13.27 9.42 3.79
C ASP A 179 12.99 8.82 2.40
N PRO A 180 12.62 9.65 1.40
CA PRO A 180 12.33 9.16 0.06
C PRO A 180 13.51 8.51 -0.65
N ALA A 181 14.74 8.82 -0.27
CA ALA A 181 15.94 8.29 -0.91
C ALA A 181 16.26 6.84 -0.52
N VAL A 182 15.65 6.33 0.56
CA VAL A 182 15.78 4.93 0.94
C VAL A 182 15.16 4.06 -0.17
N PRO A 183 15.69 2.88 -0.51
CA PRO A 183 15.05 1.99 -1.48
C PRO A 183 13.85 1.26 -0.87
N VAL A 184 12.90 0.86 -1.71
CA VAL A 184 11.84 -0.08 -1.32
C VAL A 184 12.43 -1.44 -0.94
N LEU A 185 11.84 -2.13 0.03
CA LEU A 185 12.28 -3.47 0.43
C LEU A 185 11.90 -4.52 -0.60
N PHE A 186 10.68 -4.43 -1.14
CA PHE A 186 10.22 -5.22 -2.28
C PHE A 186 9.64 -4.29 -3.35
N PRO A 187 10.07 -4.42 -4.62
CA PRO A 187 9.60 -3.58 -5.71
C PRO A 187 8.11 -3.80 -5.96
N ALA A 188 7.50 -2.80 -6.61
CA ALA A 188 6.09 -2.81 -6.96
C ALA A 188 5.76 -4.04 -7.82
N ALA A 189 4.77 -4.83 -7.38
CA ALA A 189 4.27 -5.98 -8.08
C ALA A 189 2.74 -6.05 -8.01
N ALA A 190 2.12 -6.69 -8.99
CA ALA A 190 0.75 -7.15 -8.88
C ALA A 190 0.78 -8.57 -8.24
N PRO A 191 0.07 -8.82 -7.14
CA PRO A 191 -0.04 -10.17 -6.58
C PRO A 191 -0.63 -11.12 -7.63
N LEU A 192 0.13 -12.15 -8.00
CA LEU A 192 -0.38 -13.23 -8.85
C LEU A 192 -1.23 -14.17 -8.00
N ILE A 193 -2.45 -14.46 -8.45
CA ILE A 193 -3.23 -15.57 -7.92
C ILE A 193 -2.65 -16.84 -8.57
N LYS A 194 -1.84 -17.59 -7.83
CA LYS A 194 -1.60 -19.01 -8.13
C LYS A 194 -2.40 -19.83 -7.13
N ASP A 195 -3.51 -20.40 -7.58
CA ASP A 195 -4.22 -21.43 -6.84
C ASP A 195 -3.40 -22.73 -6.90
N THR A 196 -2.38 -22.84 -6.06
CA THR A 196 -1.84 -24.14 -5.67
C THR A 196 -2.11 -24.33 -4.19
N ILE A 197 -3.36 -24.68 -3.87
CA ILE A 197 -3.62 -25.48 -2.68
C ILE A 197 -2.98 -26.84 -2.97
N PRO A 198 -1.95 -27.30 -2.22
CA PRO A 198 -1.49 -28.67 -2.37
C PRO A 198 -2.65 -29.58 -1.97
N LEU A 199 -3.20 -30.31 -2.94
CA LEU A 199 -4.03 -31.46 -2.65
C LEU A 199 -3.17 -32.38 -1.78
N ARG A 200 -3.54 -32.51 -0.51
CA ARG A 200 -3.08 -33.62 0.32
C ARG A 200 -3.66 -34.88 -0.33
N VAL A 201 -2.79 -35.63 -1.00
CA VAL A 201 -3.09 -37.02 -1.33
C VAL A 201 -2.85 -37.80 -0.06
N GLU A 202 -3.93 -38.21 0.60
CA GLU A 202 -3.92 -39.38 1.50
C GLU A 202 -4.25 -40.62 0.68
#